data_AF-A0A5N5X1N5-F1
#
_entry.id   AF-A0A5N5X1N5-F1
#
_cell.length_a   1.000
_cell.length_b   1.000
_cell.length_c   1.000
_cell.angle_alpha   90.00
_cell.angle_beta   90.00
_cell.angle_gamma   90.00
#
_symmetry.space_group_name_H-M   'P 1'
#
loop_
_entity.id
_entity.type
_entity.pdbx_description
1 polymer ?
#
loop_
_entity_poly.entity_id
_entity_poly.type
_entity_poly.pdbx_seq_one_letter_code
_entity_poly.pdbx_strand_id
1 'polypeptide(L)'
;MITAFKNPPFRIAEEGWGEFDMQITLHAPDKDHYLTHDLNFAQNRYESKHVLAFKNPKPAFLAALRESGPVPGDENGVKSKRAAAGEEGSKKKKRTEKSVDMDKLADGLQRLGEDDLLQVVQMVHDNKAPDSYTKNDVEQGEFHVDLYTLPDTLIKMLWDFTQEKGAL
;
A
#
# COMPACT_ATOMS: atom_id res chain seq x y z
N MET A 1 -4.49 -28.44 21.39
CA MET A 1 -5.44 -28.82 20.33
C MET A 1 -5.64 -27.59 19.45
N ILE A 2 -5.61 -27.72 18.13
CA ILE A 2 -5.81 -26.59 17.20
C ILE A 2 -7.17 -26.81 16.53
N THR A 3 -8.07 -25.84 16.65
CA THR A 3 -9.40 -25.88 16.04
C THR A 3 -9.49 -24.82 14.96
N ALA A 4 -9.83 -25.23 13.73
CA ALA A 4 -9.89 -24.36 12.57
C ALA A 4 -11.33 -24.19 12.07
N PHE A 5 -11.71 -22.95 11.76
CA PHE A 5 -13.03 -22.59 11.27
C PHE A 5 -12.89 -21.92 9.90
N LYS A 6 -13.68 -22.36 8.92
CA LYS A 6 -13.61 -21.84 7.53
C LYS A 6 -14.75 -20.91 7.16
N ASN A 7 -15.80 -20.85 7.98
CA ASN A 7 -17.01 -20.07 7.70
C ASN A 7 -17.34 -19.14 8.88
N PRO A 8 -17.84 -17.92 8.60
CA PRO A 8 -18.37 -17.05 9.63
C PRO A 8 -19.55 -17.71 10.36
N PRO A 9 -19.76 -17.45 11.65
CA PRO A 9 -19.08 -16.44 12.47
C PRO A 9 -17.78 -16.93 13.15
N PHE A 10 -17.15 -18.02 12.68
CA PHE A 10 -15.91 -18.57 13.27
C PHE A 10 -15.99 -18.82 14.79
N ARG A 11 -17.16 -19.23 15.27
CA ARG A 11 -17.46 -19.39 16.70
C ARG A 11 -16.90 -20.69 17.26
N ILE A 12 -16.20 -20.58 18.39
CA ILE A 12 -15.84 -21.70 19.28
C ILE A 12 -16.75 -21.70 20.52
N ALA A 13 -17.06 -22.88 21.05
CA ALA A 13 -17.81 -23.07 22.30
C ALA A 13 -17.29 -24.32 23.01
N GLU A 14 -16.82 -24.15 24.24
CA GLU A 14 -16.19 -25.19 25.06
C GLU A 14 -16.55 -24.96 26.53
N GLU A 15 -16.41 -26.00 27.35
CA GLU A 15 -16.58 -25.95 28.81
C GLU A 15 -15.22 -26.05 29.50
N GLY A 16 -14.99 -25.22 30.52
CA GLY A 16 -13.72 -25.17 31.24
C GLY A 16 -13.85 -24.43 32.56
N TRP A 17 -12.84 -24.58 33.42
CA TRP A 17 -12.82 -24.03 34.79
C TRP A 17 -11.71 -23.00 35.02
N GLY A 18 -10.89 -22.72 34.01
CA GLY A 18 -9.70 -21.88 34.13
C GLY A 18 -9.63 -20.78 33.07
N GLU A 19 -9.01 -19.68 33.45
CA GLU A 19 -8.66 -18.53 32.61
C GLU A 19 -7.29 -18.74 31.97
N PHE A 20 -7.08 -18.24 30.76
CA PHE A 20 -5.80 -18.34 30.08
C PHE A 20 -5.69 -17.37 28.91
N ASP A 21 -4.45 -16.96 28.63
CA ASP A 21 -4.11 -16.32 27.37
C ASP A 21 -4.16 -17.34 26.23
N MET A 22 -4.83 -16.96 25.14
CA MET A 22 -4.91 -17.75 23.92
C MET A 22 -4.47 -16.93 22.71
N GLN A 23 -3.86 -17.61 21.74
CA GLN A 23 -3.51 -17.01 20.45
C GLN A 23 -4.53 -17.42 19.39
N ILE A 24 -5.18 -16.45 18.78
CA ILE A 24 -6.09 -16.63 17.66
C ILE A 24 -5.31 -16.34 16.38
N THR A 25 -5.18 -17.34 15.51
CA THR A 25 -4.57 -17.18 14.19
C THR A 25 -5.65 -16.87 13.16
N LEU A 26 -5.49 -15.76 12.45
CA LEU A 26 -6.31 -15.37 11.32
C LEU A 26 -5.54 -15.65 10.03
N HIS A 27 -6.08 -16.54 9.21
CA HIS A 27 -5.51 -16.86 7.90
C HIS A 27 -6.05 -15.89 6.85
N ALA A 28 -5.25 -14.90 6.47
CA ALA A 28 -5.56 -13.99 5.37
C ALA A 28 -4.88 -14.46 4.06
N PRO A 29 -5.33 -14.00 2.87
CA PRO A 29 -4.75 -14.40 1.59
C PRO A 29 -3.27 -14.01 1.39
N ASP A 30 -2.76 -13.06 2.16
CA ASP A 30 -1.37 -12.63 2.13
C ASP A 30 -0.51 -13.41 3.14
N LYS A 31 -0.89 -13.39 4.43
CA LYS A 31 -0.16 -14.03 5.52
C LYS A 31 -1.07 -14.30 6.73
N ASP A 32 -0.52 -15.03 7.69
CA ASP A 32 -1.15 -15.26 8.98
C ASP A 32 -0.98 -14.04 9.89
N HIS A 33 -2.07 -13.69 10.59
CA HIS A 33 -2.09 -12.70 11.65
C HIS A 33 -2.40 -13.37 12.98
N TYR A 34 -1.74 -12.92 14.04
CA TYR A 34 -1.91 -13.49 15.38
C TYR A 34 -2.50 -12.44 16.31
N LEU A 35 -3.57 -12.81 17.01
CA LEU A 35 -4.19 -12.00 18.04
C LEU A 35 -4.03 -12.71 19.38
N THR A 36 -3.41 -12.04 20.35
CA THR A 36 -3.44 -12.47 21.74
C THR A 36 -4.77 -12.08 22.35
N HIS A 37 -5.49 -13.04 22.90
CA HIS A 37 -6.78 -12.86 23.56
C HIS A 37 -6.70 -13.45 24.96
N ASP A 38 -7.09 -12.65 25.94
CA ASP A 38 -7.24 -13.12 27.32
C ASP A 38 -8.64 -13.70 27.51
N LEU A 39 -8.72 -15.00 27.80
CA LEU A 39 -9.96 -15.66 28.16
C LEU A 39 -10.13 -15.60 29.68
N ASN A 40 -10.98 -14.69 30.14
CA ASN A 40 -11.28 -14.48 31.56
C ASN A 40 -12.79 -14.46 31.84
N PHE A 41 -13.15 -14.54 33.11
CA PHE A 41 -14.54 -14.58 33.59
C PHE A 41 -14.90 -13.33 34.42
N ALA A 42 -14.15 -12.24 34.27
CA ALA A 42 -14.43 -10.99 34.98
C ALA A 42 -15.79 -10.39 34.59
N GLN A 43 -16.26 -10.63 33.37
CA GLN A 43 -17.56 -10.20 32.85
C GLN A 43 -18.25 -11.33 32.08
N ASN A 44 -19.58 -11.46 32.21
CA ASN A 44 -20.37 -12.46 31.47
C ASN A 44 -20.27 -12.32 29.95
N ARG A 45 -19.95 -11.13 29.45
CA ARG A 45 -19.69 -10.84 28.04
C ARG A 45 -18.74 -9.67 27.95
N TYR A 46 -17.66 -9.84 27.21
CA TYR A 46 -16.71 -8.78 26.88
C TYR A 46 -16.37 -8.82 25.39
N GLU A 47 -15.79 -7.74 24.91
CA GLU A 47 -15.36 -7.58 23.52
C GLU A 47 -13.97 -6.95 23.50
N SER A 48 -13.05 -7.56 22.76
CA SER A 48 -11.72 -7.00 22.50
C SER A 48 -11.63 -6.62 21.02
N LYS A 49 -11.43 -5.33 20.73
CA LYS A 49 -11.30 -4.82 19.37
C LYS A 49 -9.82 -4.80 18.97
N HIS A 50 -9.51 -5.43 17.84
CA HIS A 50 -8.16 -5.47 17.29
C HIS A 50 -8.13 -4.76 15.94
N VAL A 51 -7.13 -3.89 15.72
CA VAL A 51 -6.91 -3.22 14.44
C VAL A 51 -5.87 -4.02 13.65
N LEU A 52 -6.24 -4.44 12.44
CA LEU A 52 -5.34 -5.12 11.50
C LEU A 52 -4.96 -4.17 10.38
N ALA A 53 -3.65 -3.99 10.17
CA ALA A 53 -3.12 -3.20 9.09
C ALA A 53 -2.53 -4.12 8.00
N PHE A 54 -3.16 -4.10 6.82
CA PHE A 54 -2.68 -4.82 5.64
C PHE A 54 -1.85 -3.86 4.77
N LYS A 55 -0.55 -4.13 4.65
CA LYS A 55 0.36 -3.31 3.85
C LYS A 55 0.49 -3.92 2.46
N ASN A 56 0.22 -3.12 1.42
CA ASN A 56 0.31 -3.50 0.01
C ASN A 56 -0.43 -4.82 -0.32
N PRO A 57 -1.73 -4.95 0.02
CA PRO A 57 -2.49 -6.16 -0.29
C PRO A 57 -2.58 -6.39 -1.80
N LYS A 58 -2.45 -7.64 -2.23
CA LYS A 58 -2.60 -8.03 -3.65
C LYS A 58 -3.98 -7.59 -4.17
N PRO A 59 -4.14 -7.28 -5.48
CA PRO A 59 -5.40 -6.75 -6.02
C PRO A 59 -6.66 -7.55 -5.67
N ALA A 60 -6.58 -8.88 -5.67
CA ALA A 60 -7.70 -9.74 -5.28
C ALA A 60 -8.07 -9.61 -3.81
N PHE A 61 -7.08 -9.47 -2.92
CA PHE A 61 -7.32 -9.28 -1.49
C PHE A 61 -7.81 -7.85 -1.18
N LEU A 62 -7.27 -6.85 -1.87
CA LEU A 62 -7.78 -5.47 -1.79
C LEU A 62 -9.25 -5.37 -2.22
N ALA A 63 -9.66 -6.09 -3.27
CA ALA A 63 -11.06 -6.17 -3.67
C ALA A 63 -11.95 -6.77 -2.58
N ALA A 64 -11.49 -7.81 -1.88
CA ALA A 64 -12.23 -8.38 -0.74
C ALA A 64 -12.28 -7.42 0.45
N LEU A 65 -11.22 -6.65 0.73
CA LEU A 65 -11.22 -5.62 1.78
C LEU A 65 -12.22 -4.48 1.50
N ARG A 66 -12.52 -4.20 0.23
CA ARG A 66 -13.58 -3.22 -0.12
C ARG A 66 -14.97 -3.66 0.32
N GLU A 67 -15.21 -4.95 0.44
CA GLU A 67 -16.50 -5.47 0.91
C GLU A 67 -16.70 -5.22 2.41
N SER A 68 -15.62 -5.07 3.18
CA SER A 68 -15.67 -4.81 4.62
C SER A 68 -15.61 -3.33 5.00
N GLY A 69 -15.32 -2.44 4.04
CA GLY A 69 -15.36 -1.00 4.22
C GLY A 69 -14.52 -0.23 3.19
N PRO A 70 -14.47 1.11 3.30
CA PRO A 70 -13.63 1.94 2.45
C PRO A 70 -12.15 1.55 2.60
N VAL A 71 -11.48 1.27 1.48
CA VAL A 71 -10.03 1.06 1.45
C VAL A 71 -9.33 2.34 0.97
N PRO A 72 -8.09 2.63 1.41
CA PRO A 72 -7.33 3.77 0.92
C PRO A 72 -7.25 3.75 -0.62
N GLY A 73 -7.60 4.87 -1.25
CA GLY A 73 -7.64 5.02 -2.72
C GLY A 73 -9.03 5.03 -3.36
N ASP A 74 -10.10 4.70 -2.63
CA ASP A 74 -11.48 4.71 -3.17
C ASP A 74 -12.07 6.14 -3.38
N GLU A 75 -11.49 7.19 -2.79
CA GLU A 75 -11.93 8.58 -3.01
C GLU A 75 -11.49 9.18 -4.36
N ASN A 76 -10.53 8.58 -5.07
CA ASN A 76 -10.09 9.07 -6.37
C ASN A 76 -10.45 8.08 -7.49
N GLY A 77 -11.68 8.23 -7.96
CA GLY A 77 -12.32 7.63 -9.14
C GLY A 77 -11.39 7.02 -10.18
N VAL A 78 -11.03 5.74 -10.01
CA VAL A 78 -10.52 4.93 -11.12
C VAL A 78 -11.72 4.35 -11.85
N LYS A 79 -12.09 5.03 -12.94
CA LYS A 79 -13.03 4.54 -13.95
C LYS A 79 -12.64 3.11 -14.35
N SER A 80 -13.43 2.16 -13.89
CA SER A 80 -13.53 0.85 -14.51
C SER A 80 -14.00 1.04 -15.96
N LYS A 81 -13.13 0.78 -16.92
CA LYS A 81 -13.51 0.37 -18.28
C LYS A 81 -12.44 -0.55 -18.85
N ARG A 82 -12.57 -1.85 -18.54
CA ARG A 82 -12.20 -2.88 -19.51
C ARG A 82 -13.28 -2.89 -20.59
N ALA A 83 -12.99 -2.31 -21.75
CA ALA A 83 -13.63 -2.64 -23.00
C ALA A 83 -12.76 -2.18 -24.18
N ALA A 84 -12.67 -3.05 -25.18
CA ALA A 84 -12.26 -2.81 -26.55
C ALA A 84 -10.74 -2.75 -26.86
N ALA A 85 -10.23 -3.91 -27.28
CA ALA A 85 -9.43 -3.95 -28.50
C ALA A 85 -10.29 -3.40 -29.67
N GLY A 86 -9.72 -2.52 -30.49
CA GLY A 86 -10.37 -2.00 -31.69
C GLY A 86 -9.81 -0.65 -32.16
N GLU A 87 -8.93 -0.73 -33.16
CA GLU A 87 -8.68 0.19 -34.30
C GLU A 87 -8.75 1.74 -34.20
N GLU A 88 -7.70 2.32 -34.79
CA GLU A 88 -7.59 3.55 -35.60
C GLU A 88 -8.48 4.76 -35.32
N GLY A 89 -7.82 5.93 -35.19
CA GLY A 89 -8.49 7.22 -35.39
C GLY A 89 -7.72 8.43 -34.88
N SER A 90 -6.99 9.08 -35.77
CA SER A 90 -6.30 10.36 -35.56
C SER A 90 -7.23 11.49 -35.11
N LYS A 91 -6.81 12.31 -34.13
CA LYS A 91 -6.77 13.80 -34.13
C LYS A 91 -6.85 14.41 -32.72
N LYS A 92 -5.68 14.89 -32.27
CA LYS A 92 -5.42 16.22 -31.68
C LYS A 92 -6.53 16.84 -30.82
N LYS A 93 -6.36 16.79 -29.49
CA LYS A 93 -6.83 17.85 -28.58
C LYS A 93 -5.77 18.16 -27.53
N LYS A 94 -5.07 19.27 -27.78
CA LYS A 94 -4.18 19.96 -26.85
C LYS A 94 -5.01 20.40 -25.64
N ARG A 95 -4.76 19.79 -24.47
CA ARG A 95 -5.08 20.39 -23.17
C ARG A 95 -3.87 20.17 -22.27
N THR A 96 -3.16 21.26 -22.04
CA THR A 96 -2.04 21.43 -21.14
C THR A 96 -2.45 21.05 -19.73
N GLU A 97 -2.03 19.89 -19.25
CA GLU A 97 -1.47 19.66 -17.91
C GLU A 97 -0.42 18.56 -18.10
N LYS A 98 0.83 18.86 -17.74
CA LYS A 98 1.99 18.01 -18.00
C LYS A 98 1.76 16.62 -17.40
N SER A 99 1.41 15.63 -18.21
CA SER A 99 1.52 14.24 -17.82
C SER A 99 3.01 13.94 -17.66
N VAL A 100 3.44 13.74 -16.42
CA VAL A 100 4.81 13.33 -16.13
C VAL A 100 5.06 11.98 -16.81
N ASP A 101 6.14 11.90 -17.58
CA ASP A 101 6.54 10.67 -18.27
C ASP A 101 7.38 9.83 -17.30
N MET A 102 6.81 8.74 -16.78
CA MET A 102 7.41 7.93 -15.72
C MET A 102 8.72 7.28 -16.15
N ASP A 103 8.80 6.86 -17.42
CA ASP A 103 9.99 6.21 -17.95
C ASP A 103 11.14 7.22 -18.05
N LYS A 104 10.85 8.44 -18.53
CA LYS A 104 11.84 9.51 -18.55
C LYS A 104 12.25 9.97 -17.15
N LEU A 105 11.30 10.04 -16.21
CA LEU A 105 11.61 10.39 -14.83
C LEU A 105 12.59 9.38 -14.22
N ALA A 106 12.36 8.08 -14.42
CA ALA A 106 13.24 7.03 -13.94
C ALA A 106 14.66 7.17 -14.53
N ASP A 107 14.77 7.40 -15.84
CA ASP A 107 16.05 7.64 -16.51
C ASP A 107 16.75 8.90 -16.00
N GLY A 108 16.00 9.99 -15.79
CA GLY A 108 16.54 11.25 -15.29
C GLY A 108 17.07 11.13 -13.87
N LEU A 109 16.36 10.42 -12.98
CA LEU A 109 16.79 10.17 -11.61
C LEU A 109 18.10 9.37 -11.55
N GLN A 110 18.32 8.41 -12.46
CA GLN A 110 19.57 7.63 -12.52
C GLN A 110 20.78 8.45 -13.04
N ARG A 111 20.54 9.58 -13.70
CA ARG A 111 21.59 10.45 -14.26
C ARG A 111 22.01 11.58 -13.32
N LEU A 112 21.30 11.76 -12.20
CA LEU A 112 21.63 12.78 -11.22
C LEU A 112 22.97 12.49 -10.53
N GLY A 113 23.69 13.56 -10.18
CA GLY A 113 24.91 13.46 -9.38
C GLY A 113 24.62 13.12 -7.92
N GLU A 114 25.66 12.74 -7.18
CA GLU A 114 25.56 12.35 -5.76
C GLU A 114 24.89 13.43 -4.88
N ASP A 115 25.26 14.70 -5.06
CA ASP A 115 24.65 15.83 -4.35
C ASP A 115 23.15 16.00 -4.65
N ASP A 116 22.76 15.77 -5.90
CA ASP A 116 21.37 15.88 -6.34
C ASP A 116 20.52 14.68 -5.87
N LEU A 117 21.12 13.49 -5.80
CA LEU A 117 20.49 12.27 -5.27
C LEU A 117 20.16 12.43 -3.79
N LEU A 118 21.05 13.04 -2.98
CA LEU A 118 20.75 13.35 -1.58
C LEU A 118 19.53 14.26 -1.45
N GLN A 119 19.41 15.26 -2.34
CA GLN A 119 18.25 16.15 -2.34
C GLN A 119 16.95 15.43 -2.75
N VAL A 120 17.02 14.48 -3.69
CA VAL A 120 15.87 13.63 -4.04
C VAL A 120 15.45 12.75 -2.87
N VAL A 121 16.40 12.10 -2.18
CA VAL A 121 16.10 11.29 -0.99
C VAL A 121 15.40 12.14 0.07
N GLN A 122 15.89 13.35 0.31
CA GLN A 122 15.27 14.29 1.25
C GLN A 122 13.84 14.68 0.82
N MET A 123 13.64 15.04 -0.46
CA MET A 123 12.32 15.37 -1.00
C MET A 123 11.32 14.23 -0.83
N VAL A 124 11.75 12.99 -1.12
CA VAL A 124 10.94 11.79 -0.93
C VAL A 124 10.67 11.58 0.56
N HIS A 125 11.65 11.78 1.44
CA HIS A 125 11.44 11.56 2.88
C HIS A 125 10.50 12.57 3.53
N ASP A 126 10.52 13.82 3.07
CA ASP A 126 9.70 14.92 3.59
C ASP A 126 8.26 14.89 3.05
N ASN A 127 8.06 14.34 1.85
CA ASN A 127 6.77 14.34 1.15
C ASN A 127 6.24 12.93 0.84
N LYS A 128 6.88 11.87 1.35
CA LYS A 128 6.36 10.51 1.21
C LYS A 128 5.00 10.41 1.88
N ALA A 129 4.08 9.74 1.20
CA ALA A 129 2.81 9.37 1.78
C ALA A 129 2.91 7.96 2.39
N PRO A 130 1.97 7.55 3.26
CA PRO A 130 2.00 6.25 3.93
C PRO A 130 1.95 5.04 2.98
N ASP A 131 1.50 5.26 1.75
CA ASP A 131 1.40 4.33 0.63
C ASP A 131 2.65 4.34 -0.29
N SER A 132 3.58 5.28 -0.11
CA SER A 132 4.83 5.34 -0.87
C SER A 132 5.81 4.25 -0.47
N TYR A 133 6.31 3.51 -1.45
CA TYR A 133 7.32 2.48 -1.25
C TYR A 133 8.73 3.02 -1.50
N THR A 134 9.52 3.05 -0.42
CA THR A 134 10.94 3.40 -0.45
C THR A 134 11.72 2.37 0.38
N LYS A 135 12.78 1.81 -0.17
CA LYS A 135 13.72 0.95 0.55
C LYS A 135 15.09 1.62 0.55
N ASN A 136 15.61 1.88 1.75
CA ASN A 136 16.93 2.44 1.95
C ASN A 136 17.89 1.33 2.39
N ASP A 137 18.88 1.03 1.55
CA ASP A 137 19.92 0.05 1.81
C ASP A 137 21.21 0.77 2.20
N VAL A 138 21.35 1.05 3.49
CA VAL A 138 22.45 1.86 4.04
C VAL A 138 23.81 1.16 3.91
N GLU A 139 23.82 -0.18 3.86
CA GLU A 139 25.06 -0.97 3.76
C GLU A 139 25.62 -0.99 2.33
N GLN A 140 24.75 -0.98 1.33
CA GLN A 140 25.14 -0.90 -0.09
C GLN A 140 25.16 0.53 -0.62
N GLY A 141 24.63 1.50 0.13
CA GLY A 141 24.47 2.89 -0.32
C GLY A 141 23.39 3.04 -1.39
N GLU A 142 22.44 2.11 -1.48
CA GLU A 142 21.41 2.07 -2.52
C GLU A 142 20.05 2.55 -1.99
N PHE A 143 19.40 3.44 -2.74
CA PHE A 143 18.06 3.91 -2.44
C PHE A 143 17.09 3.48 -3.55
N HIS A 144 16.18 2.57 -3.22
CA HIS A 144 15.14 2.09 -4.12
C HIS A 144 13.83 2.83 -3.85
N VAL A 145 13.24 3.41 -4.89
CA VAL A 145 11.96 4.10 -4.82
C VAL A 145 11.04 3.61 -5.92
N ASP A 146 9.79 3.32 -5.58
CA ASP A 146 8.77 2.97 -6.57
C ASP A 146 7.97 4.22 -6.96
N LEU A 147 8.23 4.74 -8.15
CA LEU A 147 7.63 5.97 -8.67
C LEU A 147 6.10 5.90 -8.79
N TYR A 148 5.52 4.71 -9.00
CA TYR A 148 4.06 4.54 -9.14
C TYR A 148 3.32 4.55 -7.80
N THR A 149 4.06 4.50 -6.69
CA THR A 149 3.51 4.57 -5.33
C THR A 149 3.67 5.95 -4.71
N LEU A 150 4.37 6.87 -5.40
CA LEU A 150 4.55 8.23 -4.93
C LEU A 150 3.29 9.06 -5.24
N PRO A 151 2.94 10.05 -4.39
CA PRO A 151 1.89 11.01 -4.70
C PRO A 151 2.18 11.77 -5.97
N ASP A 152 1.16 12.09 -6.77
CA ASP A 152 1.29 12.88 -8.00
C ASP A 152 2.02 14.22 -7.76
N THR A 153 1.84 14.80 -6.57
CA THR A 153 2.55 16.01 -6.15
C THR A 153 4.05 15.79 -6.03
N LEU A 154 4.48 14.67 -5.43
CA LEU A 154 5.89 14.28 -5.31
C LEU A 154 6.48 13.90 -6.66
N ILE A 155 5.75 13.13 -7.47
CA ILE A 155 6.14 12.78 -8.84
C ILE A 155 6.41 14.06 -9.66
N LYS A 156 5.53 15.05 -9.56
CA LYS A 156 5.70 16.33 -10.22
C LYS A 156 6.91 17.12 -9.68
N MET A 157 7.15 17.10 -8.37
CA MET A 157 8.34 17.74 -7.78
C MET A 157 9.63 17.10 -8.27
N LEU A 158 9.71 15.76 -8.30
CA LEU A 158 10.85 15.02 -8.82
C LEU A 158 11.08 15.28 -10.31
N TRP A 159 10.00 15.39 -11.08
CA TRP A 159 10.05 15.78 -12.49
C TRP A 159 10.58 17.19 -12.68
N ASP A 160 10.02 18.18 -11.99
CA ASP A 160 10.47 19.57 -12.12
C ASP A 160 11.93 19.71 -11.68
N PHE A 161 12.34 19.00 -10.62
CA PHE A 161 13.73 18.94 -10.14
C PHE A 161 14.68 18.33 -11.18
N THR A 162 14.34 17.17 -11.74
CA THR A 162 15.16 16.52 -12.78
C THR A 162 15.24 17.36 -14.07
N GLN A 163 14.19 18.13 -14.41
CA GLN A 163 14.24 19.10 -15.52
C GLN A 163 15.21 20.25 -15.21
N GLU A 164 15.18 20.80 -14.00
CA GLU A 164 16.05 21.91 -13.58
C GLU A 164 17.53 21.51 -13.57
N LYS A 165 17.81 20.26 -13.18
CA LYS A 165 19.16 19.68 -13.19
C LYS A 165 19.64 19.26 -14.58
N GLY A 166 18.79 19.37 -15.61
CA GLY A 166 19.13 19.00 -16.98
C GLY A 166 19.29 17.49 -17.20
N ALA A 167 18.63 16.67 -16.37
CA ALA A 167 18.73 15.21 -16.42
C ALA A 167 17.66 14.55 -17.34
N LEU A 168 16.67 15.33 -17.80
CA LEU A 168 15.57 14.90 -18.69
C LEU A 168 15.74 15.28 -20.15
#